data_AF-A0A2J0N4J8-F1
#
_entry.id   AF-A0A2J0N4J8-F1
#
_cell.length_a   1.000
_cell.length_b   1.000
_cell.length_c   1.000
_cell.angle_alpha   90.00
_cell.angle_beta   90.00
_cell.angle_gamma   90.00
#
_symmetry.space_group_name_H-M   'P 1'
#
loop_
_entity.id
_entity.type
_entity.pdbx_description
1 polymer ?
#
loop_
_entity_poly.entity_id
_entity_poly.type
_entity_poly.pdbx_seq_one_letter_code
_entity_poly.pdbx_strand_id
1 'polypeptide(L)'
;MSLKLLNKVVSIFTLVAFLATNVAYAAPESKSIFKNKKVNYQKISDKNEGVIQQKKAVLTGENSKELKSQKREAQKILSSHLSDISLIHIPQELGKVVEVYQNPDHDNSRLIVYIQDLHTNPEATLNLAGILEILVRDYNLGLVCSEGADGVVDTSSVSSFPDPEVRKKVARLFVDSGELTGEEYLSITKYPDLPIWGIENKDIYF
;
A
#
# COMPACT_ATOMS: atom_id res chain seq x y z
N MET A 1 -16.71 66.82 15.94
CA MET A 1 -16.55 66.51 14.51
C MET A 1 -17.88 65.98 13.99
N SER A 2 -18.47 66.55 12.92
CA SER A 2 -19.77 66.09 12.41
C SER A 2 -19.69 64.63 11.94
N LEU A 3 -20.72 63.82 12.21
CA LEU A 3 -20.77 62.40 11.83
C LEU A 3 -20.54 62.20 10.31
N LYS A 4 -20.97 63.16 9.48
CA LYS A 4 -20.71 63.17 8.03
C LYS A 4 -19.24 63.36 7.68
N LEU A 5 -18.51 64.12 8.49
CA LEU A 5 -17.08 64.37 8.31
C LEU A 5 -16.27 63.12 8.70
N LEU A 6 -16.68 62.43 9.78
CA LEU A 6 -16.06 61.18 10.21
C LEU A 6 -16.23 60.08 9.15
N ASN A 7 -17.43 59.91 8.60
CA ASN A 7 -17.70 58.92 7.56
C ASN A 7 -16.92 59.19 6.26
N LYS A 8 -16.70 60.47 5.90
CA LYS A 8 -15.85 60.83 4.76
C LYS A 8 -14.38 60.45 5.00
N VAL A 9 -13.86 60.72 6.20
CA VAL A 9 -12.46 60.39 6.52
C VAL A 9 -12.25 58.88 6.52
N VAL A 10 -13.16 58.11 7.12
CA VAL A 10 -13.08 56.64 7.12
C VAL A 10 -13.14 56.09 5.70
N SER A 11 -14.04 56.60 4.85
CA SER A 11 -14.20 56.14 3.46
C SER A 11 -12.97 56.46 2.59
N ILE A 12 -12.33 57.61 2.81
CA ILE A 12 -11.07 57.95 2.14
C ILE A 12 -9.96 57.00 2.61
N PHE A 13 -9.89 56.71 3.91
CA PHE A 13 -8.87 55.84 4.47
C PHE A 13 -9.00 54.40 3.97
N THR A 14 -10.22 53.88 3.88
CA THR A 14 -10.47 52.53 3.31
C THR A 14 -10.16 52.47 1.82
N LEU A 15 -10.48 53.52 1.06
CA LEU A 15 -10.15 53.60 -0.36
C LEU A 15 -8.62 53.63 -0.59
N VAL A 16 -7.90 54.41 0.21
CA VAL A 16 -6.42 54.49 0.14
C VAL A 16 -5.79 53.16 0.55
N ALA A 17 -6.29 52.51 1.61
CA ALA A 17 -5.81 51.20 2.01
C ALA A 17 -6.07 50.13 0.93
N PHE A 18 -7.25 50.14 0.32
CA PHE A 18 -7.61 49.21 -0.76
C PHE A 18 -6.76 49.42 -2.02
N LEU A 19 -6.48 50.67 -2.40
CA LEU A 19 -5.60 50.98 -3.53
C LEU A 19 -4.15 50.60 -3.23
N ALA A 20 -3.65 50.83 -2.00
CA ALA A 20 -2.29 50.47 -1.61
C ALA A 20 -2.08 48.94 -1.62
N THR A 21 -3.04 48.16 -1.10
CA THR A 21 -2.93 46.70 -1.08
C THR A 21 -3.05 46.08 -2.48
N ASN A 22 -3.87 46.65 -3.37
CA ASN A 22 -4.08 46.08 -4.70
C ASN A 22 -3.10 46.59 -5.76
N VAL A 23 -2.53 47.79 -5.62
CA VAL A 23 -1.61 48.39 -6.63
C VAL A 23 -0.15 48.25 -6.21
N ALA A 24 0.20 48.58 -4.96
CA ALA A 24 1.59 48.50 -4.50
C ALA A 24 1.98 47.10 -4.00
N TYR A 25 0.98 46.33 -3.54
CA TYR A 25 1.12 44.92 -3.12
C TYR A 25 0.44 43.97 -4.12
N ALA A 26 0.46 44.31 -5.42
CA ALA A 26 0.16 43.34 -6.47
C ALA A 26 1.03 42.10 -6.21
N ALA A 27 0.39 40.96 -5.96
CA ALA A 27 1.05 39.72 -5.63
C ALA A 27 2.19 39.48 -6.64
N PRO A 28 3.44 39.26 -6.20
CA PRO A 28 4.54 39.04 -7.13
C PRO A 28 4.14 37.90 -8.06
N GLU A 29 4.18 38.13 -9.37
CA GLU A 29 3.82 37.13 -10.39
C GLU A 29 4.60 35.84 -10.12
N SER A 30 3.95 34.88 -9.46
CA SER A 30 4.46 33.54 -9.18
C SER A 30 5.94 33.50 -8.78
N LYS A 31 6.28 33.47 -7.49
CA LYS A 31 7.56 32.88 -7.06
C LYS A 31 7.52 31.36 -7.25
N SER A 32 7.38 30.91 -8.50
CA SER A 32 7.60 29.52 -8.87
C SER A 32 9.09 29.28 -8.78
N ILE A 33 9.49 28.57 -7.72
CA ILE A 33 10.84 28.05 -7.48
C ILE A 33 11.33 27.16 -8.65
N PHE A 34 10.41 26.78 -9.56
CA PHE A 34 10.65 25.89 -10.68
C PHE A 34 10.87 26.59 -12.02
N LYS A 35 10.60 27.90 -12.16
CA LYS A 35 10.73 28.60 -13.46
C LYS A 35 12.17 28.75 -13.97
N ASN A 36 13.20 28.61 -13.10
CA ASN A 36 14.61 28.79 -13.48
C ASN A 36 15.51 27.55 -13.31
N LYS A 37 14.94 26.38 -12.96
CA LYS A 37 15.75 25.16 -12.94
C LYS A 37 15.79 24.60 -14.36
N LYS A 38 16.75 25.06 -15.17
CA LYS A 38 17.02 24.46 -16.48
C LYS A 38 17.10 22.94 -16.31
N VAL A 39 16.21 22.23 -16.99
CA VAL A 39 16.15 20.78 -16.95
C VAL A 39 17.50 20.27 -17.46
N ASN A 40 18.25 19.56 -16.61
CA ASN A 40 19.53 19.00 -17.00
C ASN A 40 19.27 17.74 -17.83
N TYR A 41 19.08 17.94 -19.14
CA TYR A 41 18.79 16.88 -20.10
C TYR A 41 19.90 15.83 -20.14
N GLN A 42 21.16 16.22 -19.97
CA GLN A 42 22.29 15.30 -19.90
C GLN A 42 22.10 14.34 -18.71
N LYS A 43 21.89 14.88 -17.51
CA LYS A 43 21.68 14.08 -16.29
C LYS A 43 20.46 13.15 -16.40
N ILE A 44 19.40 13.58 -17.08
CA ILE A 44 18.22 12.74 -17.31
C ILE A 44 18.52 11.65 -18.34
N SER A 45 19.24 11.98 -19.42
CA SER A 45 19.70 11.00 -20.42
C SER A 45 20.60 9.96 -19.80
N ASP A 46 21.62 10.37 -19.06
CA ASP A 46 22.57 9.48 -18.38
C ASP A 46 21.84 8.56 -17.38
N LYS A 47 20.86 9.10 -16.63
CA LYS A 47 20.00 8.32 -15.74
C LYS A 47 19.15 7.30 -16.51
N ASN A 48 18.53 7.73 -17.61
CA ASN A 48 17.68 6.87 -18.44
C ASN A 48 18.51 5.78 -19.13
N GLU A 49 19.71 6.09 -19.59
CA GLU A 49 20.66 5.13 -20.13
C GLU A 49 21.08 4.12 -19.07
N GLY A 50 21.42 4.57 -17.85
CA GLY A 50 21.69 3.67 -16.72
C GLY A 50 20.53 2.72 -16.41
N VAL A 51 19.30 3.22 -16.42
CA VAL A 51 18.08 2.39 -16.23
C VAL A 51 17.87 1.42 -17.39
N ILE A 52 18.13 1.84 -18.63
CA ILE A 52 18.03 0.96 -19.82
C ILE A 52 19.09 -0.12 -19.77
N GLN A 53 20.32 0.21 -19.37
CA GLN A 53 21.40 -0.78 -19.20
C GLN A 53 21.07 -1.76 -18.07
N GLN A 54 20.51 -1.28 -16.96
CA GLN A 54 20.05 -2.15 -15.87
C GLN A 54 18.91 -3.08 -16.34
N LYS A 55 17.92 -2.56 -17.08
CA LYS A 55 16.85 -3.37 -17.67
C LYS A 55 17.37 -4.37 -18.71
N LYS A 56 18.34 -3.96 -19.54
CA LYS A 56 19.02 -4.86 -20.49
C LYS A 56 19.79 -5.96 -19.78
N ALA A 57 20.54 -5.66 -18.72
CA ALA A 57 21.27 -6.63 -17.91
C ALA A 57 20.34 -7.65 -17.20
N VAL A 58 19.14 -7.20 -16.82
CA VAL A 58 18.08 -8.09 -16.29
C VAL A 58 17.51 -8.98 -17.40
N LEU A 59 17.29 -8.44 -18.61
CA LEU A 59 16.78 -9.18 -19.77
C LEU A 59 17.80 -10.16 -20.38
N THR A 60 19.10 -9.82 -20.36
CA THR A 60 20.21 -10.69 -20.82
C THR A 60 20.61 -11.73 -19.77
N GLY A 61 20.04 -11.66 -18.56
CA GLY A 61 20.19 -12.68 -17.52
C GLY A 61 21.53 -12.65 -16.78
N GLU A 62 22.38 -11.64 -17.00
CA GLU A 62 23.73 -11.53 -16.39
C GLU A 62 23.66 -11.47 -14.86
N ASN A 63 22.64 -10.80 -14.30
CA ASN A 63 22.41 -10.74 -12.84
C ASN A 63 21.41 -11.78 -12.31
N SER A 64 20.86 -12.65 -13.18
CA SER A 64 19.78 -13.56 -12.78
C SER A 64 20.24 -14.66 -11.81
N LYS A 65 21.47 -15.15 -11.96
CA LYS A 65 22.04 -16.17 -11.06
C LYS A 65 22.38 -15.60 -9.69
N GLU A 66 22.92 -14.38 -9.65
CA GLU A 66 23.28 -13.71 -8.40
C GLU A 66 22.03 -13.28 -7.61
N LEU A 67 21.01 -12.69 -8.28
CA LEU A 67 19.71 -12.43 -7.66
C LEU A 67 19.03 -13.71 -7.16
N LYS A 68 19.06 -14.80 -7.95
CA LYS A 68 18.52 -16.10 -7.50
C LYS A 68 19.27 -16.64 -6.29
N SER A 69 20.60 -16.49 -6.25
CA SER A 69 21.44 -16.90 -5.13
C SER A 69 21.14 -16.07 -3.87
N GLN A 70 21.08 -14.75 -3.99
CA GLN A 70 20.74 -13.84 -2.88
C GLN A 70 19.32 -14.08 -2.37
N LYS A 71 18.35 -14.29 -3.27
CA LYS A 71 16.97 -14.63 -2.90
C LYS A 71 16.90 -16.00 -2.20
N ARG A 72 17.72 -16.96 -2.61
CA ARG A 72 17.81 -18.29 -2.00
C ARG A 72 18.48 -18.25 -0.62
N GLU A 73 19.52 -17.45 -0.44
CA GLU A 73 20.15 -17.20 0.86
C GLU A 73 19.19 -16.48 1.83
N ALA A 74 18.50 -15.43 1.37
CA ALA A 74 17.48 -14.74 2.15
C ALA A 74 16.32 -15.68 2.51
N GLN A 75 15.84 -16.51 1.58
CA GLN A 75 14.87 -17.56 1.86
C GLN A 75 15.38 -18.59 2.86
N LYS A 76 16.66 -18.97 2.79
CA LYS A 76 17.26 -19.93 3.72
C LYS A 76 17.33 -19.36 5.14
N ILE A 77 17.79 -18.12 5.28
CA ILE A 77 17.86 -17.41 6.58
C ILE A 77 16.45 -17.24 7.15
N LEU A 78 15.50 -16.78 6.34
CA LEU A 78 14.10 -16.70 6.74
C LEU A 78 13.53 -18.06 7.15
N SER A 79 13.79 -19.11 6.37
CA SER A 79 13.31 -20.47 6.68
C SER A 79 13.90 -21.02 7.98
N SER A 80 15.16 -20.69 8.31
CA SER A 80 15.75 -21.05 9.60
C SER A 80 15.18 -20.26 10.79
N HIS A 81 14.62 -19.07 10.53
CA HIS A 81 13.90 -18.30 11.55
C HIS A 81 12.44 -18.76 11.69
N LEU A 82 11.81 -19.27 10.64
CA LEU A 82 10.43 -19.77 10.66
C LEU A 82 10.28 -21.18 11.26
N SER A 83 11.37 -21.90 11.52
CA SER A 83 11.33 -23.20 12.20
C SER A 83 10.86 -23.12 13.66
N ASP A 84 10.94 -21.96 14.29
CA ASP A 84 10.44 -21.71 15.64
C ASP A 84 9.16 -20.85 15.58
N ILE A 85 8.00 -21.51 15.67
CA ILE A 85 6.68 -20.87 15.60
C ILE A 85 6.51 -19.80 16.69
N SER A 86 7.24 -19.91 17.82
CA SER A 86 7.16 -18.93 18.92
C SER A 86 7.63 -17.53 18.54
N LEU A 87 8.31 -17.37 17.41
CA LEU A 87 8.80 -16.09 16.90
C LEU A 87 7.73 -15.29 16.12
N ILE A 88 6.58 -15.91 15.81
CA ILE A 88 5.46 -15.22 15.15
C ILE A 88 4.66 -14.46 16.20
N HIS A 89 4.65 -13.13 16.09
CA HIS A 89 3.95 -12.25 17.00
C HIS A 89 2.78 -11.57 16.28
N ILE A 90 1.58 -11.82 16.78
CA ILE A 90 0.36 -11.13 16.36
C ILE A 90 -0.13 -10.26 17.53
N PRO A 91 -0.29 -8.94 17.34
CA PRO A 91 -0.84 -8.05 18.36
C PRO A 91 -2.24 -8.50 18.80
N GLN A 92 -2.50 -8.46 20.11
CA GLN A 92 -3.76 -8.91 20.70
C GLN A 92 -4.97 -8.10 20.23
N GLU A 93 -4.74 -6.87 19.78
CA GLU A 93 -5.76 -5.98 19.22
C GLU A 93 -6.27 -6.45 17.86
N LEU A 94 -5.44 -7.19 17.11
CA LEU A 94 -5.80 -7.72 15.80
C LEU A 94 -6.37 -9.14 15.88
N GLY A 95 -5.82 -9.97 16.76
CA GLY A 95 -6.26 -11.35 16.90
C GLY A 95 -5.54 -12.11 17.99
N LYS A 96 -5.89 -13.39 18.13
CA LYS A 96 -5.31 -14.28 19.14
C LYS A 96 -4.95 -15.62 18.51
N VAL A 97 -3.77 -16.13 18.85
CA VAL A 97 -3.36 -17.49 18.52
C VAL A 97 -4.15 -18.46 19.41
N VAL A 98 -4.94 -19.35 18.78
CA VAL A 98 -5.77 -20.34 19.47
C VAL A 98 -5.03 -21.67 19.63
N GLU A 99 -4.30 -22.07 18.60
CA GLU A 99 -3.62 -23.37 18.53
C GLU A 99 -2.27 -23.23 17.81
N VAL A 100 -1.31 -24.04 18.25
CA VAL A 100 -0.01 -24.21 17.58
C VAL A 100 0.26 -25.70 17.48
N TYR A 101 0.51 -26.18 16.26
CA TYR A 101 0.87 -27.56 16.00
C TYR A 101 2.24 -27.63 15.33
N GLN A 102 3.17 -28.36 15.95
CA GLN A 102 4.49 -28.64 15.40
C GLN A 102 4.51 -30.06 14.88
N ASN A 103 4.82 -30.25 13.59
CA ASN A 103 5.03 -31.57 13.04
C ASN A 103 6.23 -32.24 13.75
N PRO A 104 6.08 -33.44 14.34
CA PRO A 104 7.19 -34.18 14.95
C PRO A 104 8.32 -34.51 13.97
N ASP A 105 8.00 -34.60 12.68
CA ASP A 105 8.95 -34.89 11.61
C ASP A 105 9.51 -33.57 11.03
N HIS A 106 10.72 -33.23 11.44
CA HIS A 106 11.35 -31.92 11.17
C HIS A 106 11.93 -31.79 9.75
N ASP A 107 12.07 -32.89 9.01
CA ASP A 107 12.86 -32.92 7.77
C ASP A 107 12.20 -32.17 6.58
N ASN A 108 10.96 -31.69 6.72
CA ASN A 108 10.32 -30.87 5.68
C ASN A 108 9.09 -30.07 6.16
N SER A 109 9.10 -29.55 7.39
CA SER A 109 7.95 -28.81 7.92
C SER A 109 7.74 -27.48 7.18
N ARG A 110 6.58 -27.31 6.56
CA ARG A 110 6.12 -26.01 6.03
C ARG A 110 5.28 -25.32 7.08
N LEU A 111 5.46 -24.01 7.22
CA LEU A 111 4.59 -23.19 8.05
C LEU A 111 3.27 -22.93 7.32
N ILE A 112 2.17 -23.26 7.97
CA ILE A 112 0.82 -22.88 7.56
C ILE A 112 0.24 -22.03 8.68
N VAL A 113 -0.21 -20.83 8.35
CA VAL A 113 -0.93 -19.96 9.29
C VAL A 113 -2.40 -20.00 8.88
N TYR A 114 -3.22 -20.58 9.74
CA TYR A 114 -4.67 -20.61 9.56
C TYR A 114 -5.28 -19.46 10.36
N ILE A 115 -6.05 -18.62 9.67
CA ILE A 115 -6.69 -17.44 10.26
C ILE A 115 -8.19 -17.61 10.10
N GLN A 116 -8.94 -17.44 11.18
CA GLN A 116 -10.40 -17.44 11.16
C GLN A 116 -10.90 -16.01 11.37
N ASP A 117 -11.86 -15.59 10.58
CA ASP A 117 -12.54 -14.30 10.72
C ASP A 117 -14.04 -14.47 10.97
N LEU A 118 -14.66 -13.37 11.42
CA LEU A 118 -16.10 -13.26 11.45
C LEU A 118 -16.54 -12.60 10.14
N HIS A 119 -17.11 -13.39 9.23
CA HIS A 119 -17.52 -12.88 7.92
C HIS A 119 -18.49 -11.71 8.03
N THR A 120 -18.39 -10.78 7.07
CA THR A 120 -19.25 -9.59 6.93
C THR A 120 -19.19 -8.61 8.11
N ASN A 121 -18.21 -8.77 9.01
CA ASN A 121 -17.93 -7.80 10.07
C ASN A 121 -16.75 -6.89 9.65
N PRO A 122 -16.98 -5.59 9.43
CA PRO A 122 -15.94 -4.69 8.93
C PRO A 122 -14.69 -4.62 9.80
N GLU A 123 -14.84 -4.67 11.13
CA GLU A 123 -13.71 -4.63 12.05
C GLU A 123 -12.89 -5.93 11.98
N ALA A 124 -13.55 -7.08 11.95
CA ALA A 124 -12.90 -8.38 11.79
C ALA A 124 -12.14 -8.47 10.46
N THR A 125 -12.74 -8.02 9.36
CA THR A 125 -12.11 -7.98 8.03
C THR A 125 -10.86 -7.08 8.03
N LEU A 126 -10.92 -5.91 8.67
CA LEU A 126 -9.76 -5.01 8.77
C LEU A 126 -8.66 -5.56 9.68
N ASN A 127 -9.04 -6.27 10.74
CA ASN A 127 -8.09 -6.96 11.61
C ASN A 127 -7.40 -8.12 10.88
N LEU A 128 -8.15 -8.92 10.11
CA LEU A 128 -7.60 -9.94 9.22
C LEU A 128 -6.58 -9.35 8.24
N ALA A 129 -6.91 -8.23 7.58
CA ALA A 129 -5.98 -7.53 6.70
C ALA A 129 -4.71 -7.07 7.44
N GLY A 130 -4.84 -6.62 8.70
CA GLY A 130 -3.70 -6.24 9.54
C GLY A 130 -2.80 -7.43 9.91
N ILE A 131 -3.39 -8.59 10.23
CA ILE A 131 -2.65 -9.83 10.48
C ILE A 131 -1.90 -10.24 9.22
N LEU A 132 -2.58 -10.28 8.08
CA LEU A 132 -1.96 -10.62 6.79
C LEU A 132 -0.83 -9.67 6.43
N GLU A 133 -0.97 -8.36 6.68
CA GLU A 133 0.12 -7.39 6.46
C GLU A 133 1.36 -7.73 7.29
N ILE A 134 1.21 -8.08 8.56
CA ILE A 134 2.33 -8.48 9.43
C ILE A 134 2.99 -9.75 8.88
N LEU A 135 2.20 -10.76 8.53
CA LEU A 135 2.71 -12.03 8.00
C LEU A 135 3.46 -11.84 6.67
N VAL A 136 2.93 -11.00 5.77
CA VAL A 136 3.57 -10.67 4.49
C VAL A 136 4.85 -9.86 4.70
N ARG A 137 4.78 -8.79 5.50
CA ARG A 137 5.87 -7.81 5.65
C ARG A 137 7.01 -8.34 6.52
N ASP A 138 6.68 -8.93 7.67
CA ASP A 138 7.65 -9.23 8.73
C ASP A 138 8.13 -10.68 8.66
N TYR A 139 7.30 -11.58 8.11
CA TYR A 139 7.58 -13.02 8.02
C TYR A 139 7.69 -13.54 6.58
N ASN A 140 7.50 -12.67 5.58
CA ASN A 140 7.60 -12.98 4.14
C ASN A 140 6.78 -14.23 3.75
N LEU A 141 5.58 -14.34 4.35
CA LEU A 141 4.53 -15.27 3.94
C LEU A 141 3.71 -14.63 2.82
N GLY A 142 4.02 -15.01 1.57
CA GLY A 142 3.53 -14.32 0.37
C GLY A 142 2.49 -15.09 -0.45
N LEU A 143 1.85 -16.13 0.09
CA LEU A 143 0.72 -16.81 -0.57
C LEU A 143 -0.44 -16.81 0.41
N VAL A 144 -1.57 -16.26 0.00
CA VAL A 144 -2.81 -16.26 0.79
C VAL A 144 -3.80 -17.22 0.14
N CYS A 145 -4.32 -18.16 0.93
CA CYS A 145 -5.36 -19.08 0.51
C CYS A 145 -6.71 -18.60 1.07
N SER A 146 -7.71 -18.43 0.21
CA SER A 146 -8.99 -17.78 0.54
C SER A 146 -10.16 -18.77 0.52
N GLU A 147 -10.96 -18.76 1.58
CA GLU A 147 -12.25 -19.47 1.65
C GLU A 147 -13.31 -18.74 0.81
N GLY A 148 -14.26 -19.47 0.23
CA GLY A 148 -15.34 -18.88 -0.57
C GLY A 148 -14.94 -18.49 -2.00
N ALA A 149 -13.69 -18.75 -2.41
CA ALA A 149 -13.19 -18.52 -3.76
C ALA A 149 -12.60 -19.80 -4.37
N ASP A 150 -12.65 -19.92 -5.70
CA ASP A 150 -12.03 -21.01 -6.48
C ASP A 150 -11.03 -20.42 -7.48
N GLY A 151 -9.77 -20.85 -7.40
CA GLY A 151 -8.71 -20.43 -8.32
C GLY A 151 -8.10 -19.06 -8.00
N VAL A 152 -7.62 -18.33 -9.03
CA VAL A 152 -6.98 -17.02 -8.82
C VAL A 152 -8.02 -15.98 -8.42
N VAL A 153 -7.79 -15.27 -7.31
CA VAL A 153 -8.60 -14.11 -6.92
C VAL A 153 -7.96 -12.84 -7.50
N ASP A 154 -8.61 -12.25 -8.51
CA ASP A 154 -8.11 -11.07 -9.20
C ASP A 154 -8.74 -9.77 -8.65
N THR A 155 -7.91 -8.94 -8.02
CA THR A 155 -8.29 -7.63 -7.48
C THR A 155 -7.88 -6.47 -8.39
N SER A 156 -7.31 -6.74 -9.56
CA SER A 156 -6.71 -5.74 -10.46
C SER A 156 -7.69 -4.70 -10.98
N SER A 157 -8.99 -5.03 -11.03
CA SER A 157 -10.07 -4.11 -11.37
C SER A 157 -10.11 -2.86 -10.48
N VAL A 158 -9.66 -2.98 -9.22
CA VAL A 158 -9.56 -1.88 -8.26
C VAL A 158 -8.10 -1.58 -7.88
N SER A 159 -7.28 -2.61 -7.69
CA SER A 159 -5.90 -2.46 -7.18
C SER A 159 -4.98 -1.74 -8.17
N SER A 160 -5.29 -1.76 -9.47
CA SER A 160 -4.52 -1.06 -10.52
C SER A 160 -4.76 0.46 -10.57
N PHE A 161 -5.77 0.97 -9.86
CA PHE A 161 -6.07 2.40 -9.87
C PHE A 161 -4.93 3.20 -9.22
N PRO A 162 -4.43 4.29 -9.86
CA PRO A 162 -3.18 4.92 -9.46
C PRO A 162 -3.26 5.70 -8.14
N ASP A 163 -4.45 6.11 -7.71
CA ASP A 163 -4.64 6.86 -6.47
C ASP A 163 -4.90 5.91 -5.27
N PRO A 164 -3.95 5.81 -4.31
CA PRO A 164 -4.10 4.93 -3.15
C PRO A 164 -5.24 5.33 -2.21
N GLU A 165 -5.56 6.62 -2.12
CA GLU A 165 -6.66 7.09 -1.27
C GLU A 165 -8.01 6.72 -1.87
N VAL A 166 -8.13 6.78 -3.20
CA VAL A 166 -9.34 6.31 -3.89
C VAL A 166 -9.50 4.79 -3.72
N ARG A 167 -8.43 4.01 -3.95
CA ARG A 167 -8.46 2.55 -3.72
C ARG A 167 -8.92 2.21 -2.30
N LYS A 168 -8.35 2.87 -1.29
CA LYS A 168 -8.73 2.67 0.11
C LYS A 168 -10.19 3.02 0.41
N LYS A 169 -10.70 4.13 -0.13
CA LYS A 169 -12.11 4.51 0.03
C LYS A 169 -13.05 3.50 -0.62
N VAL A 170 -12.75 3.07 -1.84
CA VAL A 170 -13.55 2.08 -2.58
C VAL A 170 -13.52 0.73 -1.87
N ALA A 171 -12.35 0.22 -1.52
CA ALA A 171 -12.21 -1.03 -0.77
C ALA A 171 -12.97 -0.97 0.55
N ARG A 172 -12.93 0.17 1.25
CA ARG A 172 -13.66 0.36 2.51
C ARG A 172 -15.18 0.26 2.32
N LEU A 173 -15.72 0.82 1.24
CA LEU A 173 -17.17 0.70 0.96
C LEU A 173 -17.59 -0.77 0.82
N PHE A 174 -16.79 -1.59 0.13
CA PHE A 174 -17.09 -3.01 -0.05
C PHE A 174 -16.88 -3.85 1.22
N VAL A 175 -15.90 -3.48 2.05
CA VAL A 175 -15.76 -4.09 3.39
C VAL A 175 -16.98 -3.76 4.26
N ASP A 176 -17.41 -2.49 4.26
CA ASP A 176 -18.55 -2.04 5.06
C ASP A 176 -19.88 -2.67 4.58
N SER A 177 -20.00 -3.08 3.31
CA SER A 177 -21.15 -3.83 2.79
C SER A 177 -21.04 -5.35 2.92
N GLY A 178 -19.88 -5.87 3.36
CA GLY A 178 -19.61 -7.31 3.46
C GLY A 178 -19.37 -7.99 2.11
N GLU A 179 -19.03 -7.25 1.07
CA GLU A 179 -18.74 -7.79 -0.28
C GLU A 179 -17.26 -8.12 -0.51
N LEU A 180 -16.37 -7.72 0.42
CA LEU A 180 -14.94 -7.80 0.23
C LEU A 180 -14.22 -8.32 1.48
N THR A 181 -13.29 -9.24 1.27
CA THR A 181 -12.55 -9.96 2.31
C THR A 181 -11.25 -9.26 2.72
N GLY A 182 -10.61 -9.72 3.80
CA GLY A 182 -9.44 -9.03 4.37
C GLY A 182 -8.22 -9.08 3.45
N GLU A 183 -8.01 -10.22 2.79
CA GLU A 183 -6.98 -10.46 1.79
C GLU A 183 -7.15 -9.60 0.54
N GLU A 184 -8.38 -9.46 0.05
CA GLU A 184 -8.70 -8.58 -1.08
C GLU A 184 -8.48 -7.12 -0.70
N TYR A 185 -8.88 -6.72 0.51
CA TYR A 185 -8.68 -5.36 1.01
C TYR A 185 -7.18 -5.04 1.09
N LEU A 186 -6.39 -5.97 1.61
CA LEU A 186 -4.94 -5.83 1.71
C LEU A 186 -4.29 -5.72 0.32
N SER A 187 -4.72 -6.56 -0.63
CA SER A 187 -4.24 -6.51 -2.01
C SER A 187 -4.53 -5.17 -2.66
N ILE A 188 -5.78 -4.70 -2.59
CA ILE A 188 -6.20 -3.44 -3.21
C ILE A 188 -5.45 -2.23 -2.62
N THR A 189 -5.27 -2.21 -1.30
CA THR A 189 -4.79 -1.01 -0.61
C THR A 189 -3.27 -0.92 -0.50
N LYS A 190 -2.56 -2.05 -0.40
CA LYS A 190 -1.12 -2.06 -0.11
C LYS A 190 -0.30 -2.98 -1.01
N TYR A 191 -0.80 -4.17 -1.33
CA TYR A 191 -0.04 -5.21 -2.03
C TYR A 191 -0.76 -5.69 -3.30
N PRO A 192 -0.83 -4.88 -4.37
CA PRO A 192 -1.64 -5.19 -5.55
C PRO A 192 -1.22 -6.47 -6.30
N ASP A 193 0.00 -6.95 -6.07
CA ASP A 193 0.54 -8.18 -6.63
C ASP A 193 0.51 -9.36 -5.63
N LEU A 194 -0.21 -9.23 -4.51
CA LEU A 194 -0.34 -10.28 -3.50
C LEU A 194 -1.01 -11.52 -4.12
N PRO A 195 -0.34 -12.68 -4.17
CA PRO A 195 -0.94 -13.91 -4.66
C PRO A 195 -2.05 -14.38 -3.71
N ILE A 196 -3.29 -14.36 -4.19
CA ILE A 196 -4.47 -14.89 -3.49
C ILE A 196 -5.03 -16.05 -4.33
N TRP A 197 -5.19 -17.20 -3.68
CA TRP A 197 -5.69 -18.42 -4.30
C TRP A 197 -6.90 -18.97 -3.51
N GLY A 198 -8.04 -19.03 -4.16
CA GLY A 198 -9.24 -19.68 -3.67
C GLY A 198 -9.05 -21.18 -3.52
N ILE A 199 -9.43 -21.71 -2.36
CA ILE A 199 -9.29 -23.15 -2.03
C ILE A 199 -10.61 -23.92 -2.05
N GLU A 200 -11.71 -23.27 -2.45
CA GLU A 200 -13.00 -23.93 -2.61
C GLU A 200 -13.07 -24.76 -3.88
N ASN A 201 -13.98 -25.74 -3.87
CA ASN A 201 -14.38 -26.45 -5.07
C ASN A 201 -15.81 -26.04 -5.43
N LYS A 202 -15.98 -25.18 -6.43
CA LYS A 202 -17.29 -24.70 -6.86
C LYS A 202 -18.29 -25.82 -7.22
N ASP A 203 -17.80 -26.99 -7.67
CA ASP A 203 -18.64 -28.12 -8.09
C ASP A 203 -19.36 -28.79 -6.90
N ILE A 204 -19.04 -28.42 -5.65
CA ILE A 204 -19.77 -28.90 -4.47
C ILE A 204 -21.02 -28.05 -4.16
N TYR A 205 -21.17 -26.87 -4.78
CA TYR A 205 -22.25 -25.92 -4.51
C TYR A 205 -23.25 -25.77 -5.66
N PHE A 206 -22.85 -26.06 -6.89
CA PHE A 206 -23.65 -25.88 -8.12
C PHE A 206 -23.73 -27.17 -8.94
#